data_AF-A0A958YBQ0-F1
#
_entry.id   AF-A0A958YBQ0-F1
#
_cell.length_a   1.000
_cell.length_b   1.000
_cell.length_c   1.000
_cell.angle_alpha   90.00
_cell.angle_beta   90.00
_cell.angle_gamma   90.00
#
_symmetry.space_group_name_H-M   'P 1'
#
loop_
_entity.id
_entity.type
_entity.pdbx_description
1 polymer ?
#
loop_
_entity_poly.entity_id
_entity_poly.type
_entity_poly.pdbx_seq_one_letter_code
_entity_poly.pdbx_strand_id
1 'polypeptide(L)'
;MRNSIRNLLKLCFFLTFLFSSYFCSSQIAKDSVVTQDTLVIKPASFQKKMEENKDKNKFNKLVYKLFFKNSSSKESSKKIIDLNRFKDFEGKIIRNIHITTLDPFGYSIADSTKKPEKFIEKAGNSLHVKTKNFTIKNYL
;
A
#
# COMPACT_ATOMS: atom_id res chain seq x y z
N MET A 1 -48.26 -21.63 -21.49
CA MET A 1 -47.20 -20.71 -22.01
C MET A 1 -46.32 -20.07 -20.92
N ARG A 2 -46.88 -19.49 -19.85
CA ARG A 2 -46.11 -18.74 -18.82
C ARG A 2 -45.01 -19.54 -18.09
N ASN A 3 -45.22 -20.84 -17.85
CA ASN A 3 -44.21 -21.68 -17.17
C ASN A 3 -43.05 -22.07 -18.09
N SER A 4 -43.30 -22.20 -19.41
CA SER A 4 -42.25 -22.51 -20.40
C SER A 4 -41.28 -21.33 -20.56
N ILE A 5 -41.81 -20.10 -20.59
CA ILE A 5 -41.01 -18.87 -20.66
C ILE A 5 -40.16 -18.67 -19.39
N ARG A 6 -40.70 -19.00 -18.21
CA ARG A 6 -39.95 -18.94 -16.94
C ARG A 6 -38.82 -19.96 -16.88
N ASN A 7 -39.03 -21.16 -17.43
CA ASN A 7 -38.00 -22.20 -17.50
C ASN A 7 -36.92 -21.84 -18.53
N LEU A 8 -37.29 -21.23 -19.65
CA LEU A 8 -36.36 -20.70 -20.65
C LEU A 8 -35.50 -19.55 -20.09
N LEU A 9 -36.10 -18.64 -19.32
CA LEU A 9 -35.37 -17.54 -18.68
C LEU A 9 -34.37 -18.04 -17.63
N LYS A 10 -34.75 -19.05 -16.84
CA LYS A 10 -33.86 -19.72 -15.88
C LYS A 10 -32.71 -20.46 -16.58
N LEU A 11 -32.99 -21.10 -17.71
CA LEU A 11 -31.98 -21.78 -18.53
C LEU A 11 -30.96 -20.76 -19.09
N CYS A 12 -31.42 -19.60 -19.57
CA CYS A 12 -30.54 -18.52 -20.01
C CYS A 12 -29.65 -18.00 -18.86
N PHE A 13 -30.21 -17.76 -17.68
CA PHE A 13 -29.42 -17.33 -16.51
C PHE A 13 -28.36 -18.37 -16.12
N PHE A 14 -28.70 -19.66 -16.14
CA PHE A 14 -27.77 -20.74 -15.84
C PHE A 14 -26.65 -20.85 -16.88
N LEU A 15 -26.97 -20.69 -18.17
CA LEU A 15 -25.98 -20.68 -19.26
C LEU A 15 -25.03 -19.47 -19.15
N THR A 16 -25.52 -18.29 -18.77
CA THR A 16 -24.66 -17.11 -18.56
C THR A 16 -23.73 -17.25 -17.36
N PHE A 17 -24.15 -17.97 -16.31
CA PHE A 17 -23.32 -18.26 -15.13
C PHE A 17 -22.24 -19.31 -15.45
N LEU A 18 -22.53 -20.28 -16.32
CA LEU A 18 -21.53 -21.26 -16.77
C LEU A 18 -20.49 -20.64 -17.72
N PHE A 19 -20.86 -19.68 -18.57
CA PHE A 19 -19.91 -19.02 -19.48
C PHE A 19 -18.93 -18.06 -18.77
N SER A 20 -19.30 -17.51 -17.60
CA SER A 20 -18.41 -16.59 -16.87
C SER A 20 -17.26 -17.30 -16.14
N SER A 21 -17.41 -18.59 -15.80
CA SER A 21 -16.36 -19.37 -15.14
C SER A 21 -15.27 -19.87 -16.11
N TYR A 22 -15.58 -20.01 -17.40
CA TYR A 22 -14.58 -20.37 -18.43
C TYR A 22 -13.65 -19.23 -18.82
N PHE A 23 -13.92 -17.99 -18.40
CA PHE A 23 -13.04 -16.83 -18.65
C PHE A 23 -11.89 -16.70 -17.63
N CYS A 24 -11.81 -17.58 -16.62
CA CYS A 24 -10.84 -17.46 -15.53
C CYS A 24 -9.49 -18.18 -15.80
N SER A 25 -9.38 -19.04 -16.82
CA SER A 25 -8.22 -19.95 -16.95
C SER A 25 -7.30 -19.71 -18.15
N SER A 26 -7.38 -18.59 -18.86
CA SER A 26 -6.46 -18.29 -19.97
C SER A 26 -5.56 -17.09 -19.73
N GLN A 27 -4.72 -17.16 -18.67
CA GLN A 27 -3.35 -16.63 -18.71
C GLN A 27 -2.47 -17.42 -17.72
N ILE A 28 -1.89 -18.52 -18.20
CA ILE A 28 -0.63 -19.05 -17.67
C ILE A 28 0.39 -18.95 -18.81
N ALA A 29 1.13 -17.84 -18.82
CA ALA A 29 2.46 -17.80 -19.41
C ALA A 29 3.42 -17.61 -18.26
N LYS A 30 4.28 -18.61 -18.04
CA LYS A 30 5.37 -18.56 -17.09
C LYS A 30 6.51 -17.67 -17.64
N ASP A 31 7.30 -17.20 -16.69
CA ASP A 31 8.69 -16.72 -16.81
C ASP A 31 8.89 -15.24 -17.16
N SER A 32 8.93 -14.42 -16.10
CA SER A 32 10.20 -13.85 -15.62
C SER A 32 9.95 -13.12 -14.30
N VAL A 33 10.59 -13.60 -13.23
CA VAL A 33 10.88 -12.78 -12.05
C VAL A 33 11.89 -11.73 -12.50
N VAL A 34 11.40 -10.63 -13.08
CA VAL A 34 12.17 -9.40 -13.19
C VAL A 34 11.98 -8.68 -11.87
N THR A 35 12.98 -8.76 -11.00
CA THR A 35 13.16 -7.78 -9.94
C THR A 35 13.21 -6.41 -10.59
N GLN A 36 12.13 -5.63 -10.47
CA GLN A 36 12.03 -4.29 -11.04
C GLN A 36 12.86 -3.27 -10.23
N ASP A 37 14.16 -3.50 -10.16
CA ASP A 37 15.16 -2.46 -9.87
C ASP A 37 15.80 -1.97 -11.17
N THR A 38 15.02 -1.92 -12.25
CA THR A 38 15.43 -1.24 -13.46
C THR A 38 14.77 0.12 -13.49
N LEU A 39 15.56 1.14 -13.21
CA LEU A 39 15.35 2.51 -13.68
C LEU A 39 15.34 2.49 -15.22
N VAL A 40 14.32 1.87 -15.81
CA VAL A 40 14.13 1.87 -17.26
C VAL A 40 13.81 3.30 -17.62
N ILE A 41 14.70 3.89 -18.40
CA ILE A 41 14.48 5.12 -19.16
C ILE A 41 13.06 5.04 -19.74
N LYS A 42 12.10 5.75 -19.10
CA LYS A 42 10.71 5.79 -19.57
C LYS A 42 10.76 6.25 -21.02
N PRO A 43 10.31 5.45 -22.01
CA PRO A 43 10.41 5.84 -23.41
C PRO A 43 9.70 7.19 -23.59
N ALA A 44 10.34 8.15 -24.24
CA ALA A 44 9.86 9.53 -24.33
C ALA A 44 8.42 9.63 -24.86
N SER A 45 7.99 8.66 -25.68
CA SER A 45 6.62 8.53 -26.19
C SER A 45 5.58 8.22 -25.09
N PHE A 46 5.94 7.47 -24.05
CA PHE A 46 5.05 7.17 -22.93
C PHE A 46 4.84 8.40 -22.03
N GLN A 47 5.91 9.16 -21.77
CA GLN A 47 5.82 10.41 -21.00
C GLN A 47 4.91 11.42 -21.69
N LYS A 48 5.09 11.63 -23.00
CA LYS A 48 4.22 12.49 -23.82
C LYS A 48 2.75 12.09 -23.74
N LYS A 49 2.45 10.79 -23.89
CA LYS A 49 1.07 10.29 -23.75
C LYS A 49 0.49 10.54 -22.35
N MET A 50 1.28 10.42 -21.28
CA MET A 50 0.82 10.69 -19.91
C MET A 50 0.55 12.18 -19.68
N GLU A 51 1.34 13.06 -20.29
CA GLU A 51 1.15 14.51 -20.25
C GLU A 51 -0.09 14.95 -21.04
N GLU A 52 -0.29 14.45 -22.26
CA GLU A 52 -1.46 14.74 -23.08
C GLU A 52 -2.78 14.26 -22.44
N ASN A 53 -2.72 13.16 -21.67
CA ASN A 53 -3.88 12.57 -21.01
C ASN A 53 -4.10 13.04 -19.57
N LYS A 54 -3.21 13.89 -19.04
CA LYS A 54 -3.22 14.33 -17.64
C LYS A 54 -4.50 15.09 -17.26
N ASP A 55 -4.89 16.06 -18.07
CA ASP A 55 -6.01 16.97 -17.75
C ASP A 55 -7.36 16.49 -18.30
N LYS A 56 -7.41 15.33 -18.96
CA LYS A 56 -8.65 14.77 -19.51
C LYS A 56 -9.69 14.50 -18.43
N ASN A 57 -9.28 13.93 -17.30
CA ASN A 57 -10.17 13.57 -16.18
C ASN A 57 -9.53 13.92 -14.83
N LYS A 58 -10.38 14.18 -13.82
CA LYS A 58 -9.94 14.45 -12.43
C LYS A 58 -9.07 13.32 -11.85
N PHE A 59 -9.36 12.07 -12.22
CA PHE A 59 -8.56 10.90 -11.84
C PHE A 59 -7.16 10.92 -12.45
N ASN A 60 -7.04 11.14 -13.76
CA ASN A 60 -5.74 11.19 -14.45
C ASN A 60 -4.86 12.30 -13.87
N LYS A 61 -5.47 13.45 -13.55
CA LYS A 61 -4.80 14.56 -12.89
C LYS A 61 -4.27 14.19 -11.49
N LEU A 62 -5.03 13.39 -10.73
CA LEU A 62 -4.62 12.86 -9.43
C LEU A 62 -3.47 11.87 -9.58
N VAL A 63 -3.57 10.90 -10.47
CA VAL A 63 -2.51 9.91 -10.75
C VAL A 63 -1.22 10.61 -11.20
N TYR A 64 -1.33 11.54 -12.16
CA TYR A 64 -0.19 12.32 -12.61
C TYR A 64 0.46 13.10 -11.46
N LYS A 65 -0.37 13.73 -10.60
CA LYS A 65 0.12 14.43 -9.41
C LYS A 65 0.81 13.49 -8.42
N LEU A 66 0.31 12.27 -8.22
CA LEU A 66 0.94 11.31 -7.30
C LEU A 66 2.30 10.80 -7.82
N PHE A 67 2.42 10.50 -9.12
CA PHE A 67 3.62 9.90 -9.68
C PHE A 67 4.67 10.90 -10.18
N PHE A 68 4.27 12.11 -10.56
CA PHE A 68 5.16 13.08 -11.20
C PHE A 68 5.28 14.41 -10.45
N LYS A 69 4.37 14.73 -9.51
CA LYS A 69 4.57 15.90 -8.66
C LYS A 69 5.50 15.49 -7.53
N ASN A 70 6.77 15.89 -7.63
CA ASN A 70 7.65 15.92 -6.45
C ASN A 70 6.97 16.79 -5.40
N SER A 71 6.44 16.17 -4.36
CA SER A 71 6.07 16.88 -3.16
C SER A 71 7.36 17.49 -2.62
N SER A 72 7.50 18.81 -2.67
CA SER A 72 8.47 19.51 -1.84
C SER A 72 8.24 19.01 -0.42
N SER A 73 9.11 18.12 0.06
CA SER A 73 9.01 17.55 1.39
C SER A 73 9.10 18.74 2.34
N LYS A 74 7.96 19.13 2.93
CA LYS A 74 8.01 19.95 4.13
C LYS A 74 8.71 19.07 5.14
N GLU A 75 9.98 19.34 5.34
CA GLU A 75 10.83 18.64 6.28
C GLU A 75 10.13 18.71 7.63
N SER A 76 9.56 17.58 8.05
CA SER A 76 8.94 17.48 9.36
C SER A 76 10.06 17.72 10.35
N SER A 77 9.94 18.81 11.13
CA SER A 77 10.91 19.20 12.13
C SER A 77 11.27 17.98 12.97
N LYS A 78 12.50 17.48 12.78
CA LYS A 78 13.00 16.29 13.47
C LYS A 78 12.97 16.63 14.96
N LYS A 79 12.08 15.98 15.72
CA LYS A 79 11.99 16.20 17.16
C LYS A 79 13.31 15.70 17.75
N ILE A 80 14.19 16.62 18.12
CA ILE A 80 15.48 16.30 18.72
C ILE A 80 15.18 15.59 20.03
N ILE A 81 15.49 14.30 20.10
CA ILE A 81 15.44 13.57 21.35
C ILE A 81 16.63 14.08 22.16
N ASP A 82 16.37 14.70 23.31
CA ASP A 82 17.43 15.11 24.22
C ASP A 82 18.17 13.87 24.72
N LEU A 83 19.38 13.64 24.20
CA LEU A 83 20.22 12.49 24.53
C LEU A 83 20.79 12.59 25.95
N ASN A 84 20.80 13.78 26.56
CA ASN A 84 21.36 13.98 27.89
C ASN A 84 20.57 13.26 28.99
N ARG A 85 19.28 12.96 28.75
CA ARG A 85 18.41 12.27 29.72
C ARG A 85 18.85 10.86 30.10
N PHE A 86 19.81 10.27 29.39
CA PHE A 86 20.28 8.90 29.61
C PHE A 86 21.73 8.79 30.09
N LYS A 87 22.41 9.93 30.35
CA LYS A 87 23.83 9.97 30.70
C LYS A 87 24.16 9.15 31.96
N ASP A 88 23.30 9.18 32.97
CA ASP A 88 23.48 8.45 34.24
C ASP A 88 23.34 6.92 34.11
N PHE A 89 22.98 6.43 32.93
CA PHE A 89 22.81 5.00 32.62
C PHE A 89 23.89 4.46 31.69
N GLU A 90 24.87 5.29 31.30
CA GLU A 90 26.01 4.89 30.48
C GLU A 90 26.84 3.78 31.18
N GLY A 91 27.31 2.80 30.40
CA GLY A 91 28.11 1.67 30.90
C GLY A 91 27.34 0.57 31.64
N LYS A 92 26.03 0.70 31.83
CA LYS A 92 25.20 -0.34 32.48
C LYS A 92 24.78 -1.43 31.49
N ILE A 93 24.65 -2.67 31.97
CA ILE A 93 24.20 -3.82 31.17
C ILE A 93 22.69 -3.72 30.91
N ILE A 94 22.28 -3.80 29.63
CA ILE A 94 20.89 -3.91 29.22
C ILE A 94 20.43 -5.37 29.36
N ARG A 95 19.51 -5.64 30.29
CA ARG A 95 19.00 -7.00 30.55
C ARG A 95 17.83 -7.40 29.66
N ASN A 96 16.91 -6.49 29.41
CA ASN A 96 15.67 -6.74 28.66
C ASN A 96 15.36 -5.57 27.73
N ILE A 97 15.03 -5.87 26.47
CA ILE A 97 14.61 -4.88 25.47
C ILE A 97 13.15 -5.18 25.10
N HIS A 98 12.27 -4.20 25.33
CA HIS A 98 10.86 -4.28 24.96
C HIS A 98 10.62 -3.51 23.66
N ILE A 99 10.31 -4.23 22.59
CA ILE A 99 10.05 -3.64 21.27
C ILE A 99 8.54 -3.46 21.12
N THR A 100 8.10 -2.23 20.89
CA THR A 100 6.70 -1.92 20.54
C THR A 100 6.68 -1.28 19.16
N THR A 101 5.80 -1.77 18.29
CA THR A 101 5.63 -1.24 16.93
C THR A 101 4.28 -0.54 16.82
N LEU A 102 4.31 0.69 16.33
CA LEU A 102 3.12 1.50 16.08
C LEU A 102 2.93 1.61 14.56
N ASP A 103 1.68 1.54 14.11
CA ASP A 103 1.38 1.75 12.70
C ASP A 103 1.59 3.23 12.33
N PRO A 104 1.95 3.54 11.08
CA PRO A 104 2.44 4.88 10.71
C PRO A 104 1.39 6.00 10.78
N PHE A 105 0.09 5.68 10.70
CA PHE A 105 -0.97 6.67 10.66
C PHE A 105 -1.83 6.66 11.92
N GLY A 106 -2.07 7.83 12.51
CA GLY A 106 -3.00 8.04 13.63
C GLY A 106 -2.44 7.74 15.04
N TYR A 107 -1.35 6.97 15.15
CA TYR A 107 -0.69 6.68 16.44
C TYR A 107 0.28 7.79 16.88
N SER A 108 0.60 7.84 18.18
CA SER A 108 1.54 8.80 18.77
C SER A 108 2.57 8.09 19.65
N ILE A 109 3.82 8.57 19.59
CA ILE A 109 4.90 8.13 20.49
C ILE A 109 4.77 8.78 21.87
N ALA A 110 4.21 10.00 21.92
CA ALA A 110 4.10 10.77 23.17
C ALA A 110 2.84 10.40 23.99
N ASP A 111 1.83 9.81 23.35
CA ASP A 111 0.55 9.47 23.98
C ASP A 111 0.11 8.09 23.49
N SER A 112 0.10 7.12 24.40
CA SER A 112 -0.24 5.72 24.14
C SER A 112 -1.73 5.47 23.98
N THR A 113 -2.60 6.42 24.35
CA THR A 113 -4.05 6.27 24.23
C THR A 113 -4.58 6.62 22.84
N LYS A 114 -3.78 7.35 22.05
CA LYS A 114 -4.15 7.82 20.72
C LYS A 114 -4.22 6.67 19.71
N LYS A 115 -5.37 6.55 19.03
CA LYS A 115 -5.66 5.52 18.03
C LYS A 115 -6.13 6.15 16.72
N PRO A 116 -5.99 5.46 15.58
CA PRO A 116 -6.47 5.96 14.29
C PRO A 116 -8.01 6.03 14.30
N GLU A 117 -8.53 7.23 14.05
CA GLU A 117 -9.98 7.46 14.01
C GLU A 117 -10.49 7.41 12.57
N LYS A 118 -9.73 7.97 11.64
CA LYS A 118 -10.16 8.15 10.24
C LYS A 118 -10.03 6.87 9.45
N PHE A 119 -10.96 6.68 8.51
CA PHE A 119 -10.94 5.54 7.60
C PHE A 119 -9.63 5.44 6.80
N ILE A 120 -9.11 6.56 6.30
CA ILE A 120 -7.87 6.58 5.50
C ILE A 120 -6.66 6.14 6.33
N GLU A 121 -6.60 6.52 7.60
CA GLU A 121 -5.53 6.10 8.52
C GLU A 121 -5.58 4.60 8.77
N LYS A 122 -6.78 4.05 9.02
CA LYS A 122 -7.00 2.61 9.20
C LYS A 122 -6.66 1.82 7.93
N ALA A 123 -7.09 2.31 6.77
CA ALA A 123 -6.79 1.69 5.48
C ALA A 123 -5.28 1.71 5.19
N GLY A 124 -4.62 2.84 5.42
CA GLY A 124 -3.17 2.98 5.27
C GLY A 124 -2.40 2.04 6.21
N ASN A 125 -2.84 1.91 7.46
CA ASN A 125 -2.25 0.99 8.43
C ASN A 125 -2.47 -0.49 8.03
N SER A 126 -3.63 -0.83 7.46
CA SER A 126 -3.88 -2.19 6.97
C SER A 126 -3.00 -2.58 5.78
N LEU A 127 -2.57 -1.62 4.98
CA LEU A 127 -1.65 -1.83 3.86
C LEU A 127 -0.18 -1.79 4.30
N HIS A 128 0.11 -1.38 5.53
CA HIS A 128 1.47 -1.27 6.02
C HIS A 128 2.07 -2.65 6.34
N VAL A 129 3.12 -3.02 5.62
CA VAL A 129 3.87 -4.26 5.84
C VAL A 129 4.79 -4.09 7.04
N LYS A 130 4.65 -4.96 8.04
CA LYS A 130 5.45 -4.94 9.27
C LYS A 130 6.70 -5.81 9.12
N THR A 131 7.82 -5.32 9.67
CA THR A 131 9.03 -6.11 9.83
C THR A 131 8.81 -7.26 10.81
N LYS A 132 9.39 -8.42 10.54
CA LYS A 132 9.28 -9.60 11.43
C LYS A 132 10.10 -9.38 12.71
N ASN A 133 9.57 -9.88 13.83
CA ASN A 133 10.23 -9.74 15.14
C ASN A 133 11.63 -10.35 15.20
N PHE A 134 11.87 -11.48 14.51
CA PHE A 134 13.20 -12.11 14.49
C PHE A 134 14.23 -11.20 13.81
N THR A 135 13.83 -10.50 12.75
CA THR A 135 14.71 -9.60 12.00
C THR A 135 15.15 -8.46 12.89
N ILE A 136 14.23 -7.86 13.65
CA ILE A 136 14.54 -6.76 14.58
C ILE A 136 15.51 -7.25 15.67
N LYS A 137 15.25 -8.42 16.26
CA LYS A 137 16.10 -8.98 17.31
C LYS A 137 17.51 -9.34 16.85
N ASN A 138 17.70 -9.64 15.57
CA ASN A 138 19.01 -9.96 15.01
C ASN A 138 19.93 -8.72 14.88
N TYR A 139 19.39 -7.51 14.96
CA TYR A 139 20.13 -6.25 14.87
C TYR A 139 20.36 -5.55 16.21
N LEU A 140 20.03 -6.20 17.33
CA LEU A 140 20.24 -5.71 18.70
C LEU A 140 21.46 -6.38 19.33
#